data_AF-R5M3F8-F1
#
_entry.id   AF-R5M3F8-F1
#
_cell.length_a   1.000
_cell.length_b   1.000
_cell.length_c   1.000
_cell.angle_alpha   90.00
_cell.angle_beta   90.00
_cell.angle_gamma   90.00
#
_symmetry.space_group_name_H-M   'P 1'
#
loop_
_entity.id
_entity.type
_entity.pdbx_description
1 polymer ?
#
loop_
_entity_poly.entity_id
_entity_poly.type
_entity_poly.pdbx_seq_one_letter_code
_entity_poly.pdbx_strand_id
1 'polypeptide(L)'
;MDNSILVIQKYLKKKKERVLLDLYIRDYNKSNFYIALVFNKRIEKFKVLFVPLDVCENKYIDDYVCYQFIDISSVNYILNTINDNDKLIRNDIFRNKINKYINSYYIEINTHINKRDYKFVTTRYIPSEWLFMFDVIVTLFERIPSFMNELCREILAVFSNSNEAIDYKYSIDFDLVNDDFSTLLFDTSEVHEVLFLEFIGGKYFAIVDNVLVVVEYNPRKILNLYCSSDDDSYIYSVLVAIRNKSYKKFYKLMVVDDKHDFEVGVAKYYLCYGLENDKFLIISGDKLETLDKSLYDEGLIRILDSDLELDKKLK
;
A
#
# COMPACT_ATOMS: atom_id res chain seq x y z
N MET A 1 4.61 25.90 1.58
CA MET A 1 5.64 25.12 2.28
C MET A 1 5.14 24.98 3.71
N ASP A 2 4.90 23.75 4.17
CA ASP A 2 4.30 23.52 5.50
C ASP A 2 5.14 24.16 6.60
N ASN A 3 4.50 24.90 7.51
CA ASN A 3 5.17 25.59 8.61
C ASN A 3 6.05 24.63 9.42
N SER A 4 5.64 23.37 9.58
CA SER A 4 6.36 22.32 10.31
C SER A 4 7.75 22.01 9.73
N ILE A 5 7.92 22.03 8.40
CA ILE A 5 9.23 21.79 7.76
C ILE A 5 10.21 22.91 8.11
N LEU A 6 9.75 24.16 8.14
CA LEU A 6 10.58 25.30 8.53
C LEU A 6 11.01 25.21 10.00
N VAL A 7 10.16 24.67 10.88
CA VAL A 7 10.52 24.41 12.29
C VAL A 7 11.64 23.39 12.37
N ILE A 8 11.52 22.27 11.65
CA ILE A 8 12.54 21.21 11.63
C ILE A 8 13.87 21.73 11.08
N GLN A 9 13.85 22.48 9.98
CA GLN A 9 15.08 23.04 9.41
C GLN A 9 15.79 23.98 10.40
N LYS A 10 15.04 24.85 11.10
CA LYS A 10 15.58 25.71 12.16
C LYS A 10 16.16 24.89 13.31
N TYR A 11 15.45 23.82 13.71
CA TYR A 11 15.85 22.90 14.75
C TYR A 11 17.18 22.20 14.44
N LEU A 12 17.28 21.54 13.28
CA LEU A 12 18.47 20.85 12.81
C LEU A 12 19.67 21.81 12.71
N LYS A 13 19.45 23.03 12.21
CA LYS A 13 20.47 24.08 12.14
C LYS A 13 21.00 24.44 13.53
N LYS A 14 20.12 24.62 14.53
CA LYS A 14 20.49 24.87 15.94
C LYS A 14 21.34 23.72 16.51
N LYS A 15 20.99 22.48 16.20
CA LYS A 15 21.74 21.27 16.62
C LYS A 15 23.05 21.05 15.85
N LYS A 16 23.32 21.83 14.80
CA LYS A 16 24.46 21.66 13.86
C LYS A 16 24.42 20.31 13.14
N GLU A 17 23.23 19.88 12.77
CA GLU A 17 22.98 18.62 12.07
C GLU A 17 22.80 18.88 10.57
N ARG A 18 23.46 18.06 9.75
CA ARG A 18 23.35 18.10 8.29
C ARG A 18 22.51 16.89 7.86
N VAL A 19 21.41 17.15 7.15
CA VAL A 19 20.61 16.10 6.52
C VAL A 19 21.38 15.48 5.36
N LEU A 20 21.35 14.15 5.26
CA LEU A 20 21.89 13.39 4.14
C LEU A 20 20.78 12.78 3.29
N LEU A 21 19.71 12.37 3.96
CA LEU A 21 18.52 11.79 3.38
C LEU A 21 17.36 12.14 4.31
N ASP A 22 16.23 12.56 3.76
CA ASP A 22 14.99 12.67 4.51
C ASP A 22 13.80 12.12 3.74
N LEU A 23 12.78 11.77 4.52
CA LEU A 23 11.52 11.19 4.09
C LEU A 23 10.42 11.98 4.78
N TYR A 24 9.58 12.62 3.97
CA TYR A 24 8.39 13.33 4.39
C TYR A 24 7.16 12.53 3.96
N ILE A 25 6.37 12.11 4.94
CA ILE A 25 5.14 11.35 4.71
C ILE A 25 3.98 12.23 5.18
N ARG A 26 3.08 12.57 4.26
CA ARG A 26 1.91 13.39 4.56
C ARG A 26 0.63 12.61 4.46
N ASP A 27 -0.33 13.00 5.28
CA ASP A 27 -1.70 12.53 5.22
C ASP A 27 -1.79 10.99 5.23
N TYR A 28 -0.82 10.31 5.88
CA TYR A 28 -0.91 8.89 6.17
C TYR A 28 -1.95 8.73 7.27
N ASN A 29 -3.13 8.21 6.92
CA ASN A 29 -4.21 8.09 7.89
C ASN A 29 -4.55 9.44 8.57
N LYS A 30 -4.38 10.60 7.91
CA LYS A 30 -4.52 11.96 8.51
C LYS A 30 -3.41 12.35 9.50
N SER A 31 -2.26 11.69 9.42
CA SER A 31 -1.07 12.02 10.20
C SER A 31 0.14 12.32 9.31
N ASN A 32 1.02 13.19 9.79
CA ASN A 32 2.19 13.67 9.06
C ASN A 32 3.48 13.33 9.82
N PHE A 33 4.48 12.81 9.11
CA PHE A 33 5.73 12.34 9.69
C PHE A 33 6.94 12.85 8.90
N TYR A 34 8.04 13.08 9.62
CA TYR A 34 9.35 13.36 9.04
C TYR A 34 10.39 12.41 9.62
N ILE A 35 11.14 11.75 8.74
CA ILE A 35 12.24 10.86 9.10
C ILE A 35 13.49 11.39 8.39
N ALA A 36 14.63 11.47 9.07
CA ALA A 36 15.86 11.94 8.45
C ALA A 36 17.11 11.22 8.96
N LEU A 37 17.98 10.85 8.03
CA LEU A 37 19.36 10.52 8.33
C LEU A 37 20.18 11.80 8.39
N VAL A 38 20.75 12.08 9.56
CA VAL A 38 21.52 13.30 9.83
C VAL A 38 22.93 12.99 10.32
N PHE A 39 23.88 13.83 9.92
CA PHE A 39 25.22 13.88 10.48
C PHE A 39 25.32 15.03 11.49
N ASN A 40 25.61 14.71 12.75
CA ASN A 40 25.81 15.71 13.79
C ASN A 40 27.29 16.14 13.84
N LYS A 41 27.57 17.39 13.45
CA LYS A 41 28.94 17.91 13.37
C LYS A 41 29.62 18.08 14.74
N ARG A 42 28.88 18.14 15.86
CA ARG A 42 29.48 18.36 17.19
C ARG A 42 30.09 17.11 17.78
N ILE A 43 29.45 15.96 17.52
CA ILE A 43 29.87 14.67 18.06
C ILE A 43 30.40 13.72 16.99
N GLU A 44 30.37 14.14 15.72
CA GLU A 44 30.85 13.38 14.56
C GLU A 44 30.19 12.00 14.44
N LYS A 45 28.88 11.93 14.72
CA LYS A 45 28.07 10.71 14.61
C LYS A 45 26.87 10.92 13.70
N PHE A 46 26.41 9.82 13.12
CA PHE A 46 25.19 9.75 12.35
C PHE A 46 24.02 9.31 13.23
N LYS A 47 22.84 9.83 12.93
CA LYS A 47 21.60 9.49 13.63
C LYS A 47 20.46 9.45 12.64
N VAL A 48 19.47 8.62 12.94
CA VAL A 48 18.14 8.72 12.36
C VAL A 48 17.27 9.53 13.33
N LEU A 49 16.59 10.51 12.76
CA LEU A 49 15.63 11.39 13.39
C LEU A 49 14.22 10.95 12.97
N PHE A 50 13.29 10.86 13.91
CA PHE A 50 11.86 10.75 13.66
C PHE A 50 11.10 11.89 14.34
N VAL A 51 10.15 12.50 13.62
CA VAL A 51 9.33 13.60 14.11
C VAL A 51 7.87 13.40 13.68
N PRO A 52 6.93 13.25 14.61
CA PRO A 52 5.50 13.38 14.32
C PRO A 52 5.16 14.87 14.17
N LEU A 53 4.71 15.27 12.99
CA LEU A 53 4.61 16.68 12.61
C LEU A 53 3.33 17.35 13.11
N ASP A 54 2.28 16.56 13.38
CA ASP A 54 0.98 17.05 13.81
C ASP A 54 1.03 17.68 15.22
N VAL A 55 2.04 17.32 16.02
CA VAL A 55 2.24 17.80 17.40
C VAL A 55 3.38 18.82 17.53
N CYS A 56 4.04 19.17 16.41
CA CYS A 56 5.18 20.07 16.41
C CYS A 56 4.76 21.54 16.51
N GLU A 57 4.46 22.01 17.72
CA GLU A 57 4.38 23.44 18.00
C GLU A 57 5.78 24.05 18.13
N ASN A 58 5.99 25.23 17.50
CA ASN A 58 7.28 25.91 17.30
C ASN A 58 8.28 25.90 18.48
N LYS A 59 7.85 25.82 19.74
CA LYS A 59 8.70 25.95 20.92
C LYS A 59 9.10 24.62 21.59
N TYR A 60 8.42 23.52 21.29
CA TYR A 60 8.56 22.25 22.02
C TYR A 60 9.00 21.08 21.14
N ILE A 61 9.53 21.33 19.94
CA ILE A 61 10.00 20.26 19.03
C ILE A 61 11.02 19.32 19.69
N ASP A 62 11.84 19.81 20.62
CA ASP A 62 12.78 18.98 21.39
C ASP A 62 12.08 17.84 22.16
N ASP A 63 10.81 18.01 22.55
CA ASP A 63 10.04 17.04 23.35
C ASP A 63 9.42 15.92 22.49
N TYR A 64 9.30 16.14 21.18
CA TYR A 64 8.64 15.20 20.25
C TYR A 64 9.60 14.47 19.32
N VAL A 65 10.86 14.89 19.30
CA VAL A 65 11.91 14.34 18.44
C VAL A 65 12.48 13.06 19.02
N CYS A 66 12.47 11.99 18.23
CA CYS A 66 13.15 10.74 18.54
C CYS A 66 14.47 10.63 17.75
N TYR A 67 15.56 10.32 18.42
CA TYR A 67 16.85 10.04 17.79
C TYR A 67 17.33 8.64 18.10
N GLN A 68 17.86 7.97 17.10
CA GLN A 68 18.62 6.74 17.27
C GLN A 68 19.94 6.82 16.50
N PHE A 69 21.03 6.37 17.12
CA PHE A 69 22.32 6.30 16.43
C PHE A 69 22.28 5.22 15.33
N ILE A 70 23.01 5.49 14.27
CA ILE A 70 23.24 4.55 13.18
C ILE A 70 24.74 4.44 12.93
N ASP A 71 25.20 3.22 12.69
CA ASP A 71 26.61 2.94 12.45
C ASP A 71 27.05 3.41 11.05
N ILE A 72 28.35 3.64 10.90
CA ILE A 72 28.93 4.14 9.65
C ILE A 72 28.76 3.17 8.48
N SER A 73 28.71 1.85 8.73
CA SER A 73 28.59 0.85 7.68
C SER A 73 27.21 0.93 7.03
N SER A 74 26.15 1.00 7.84
CA SER A 74 24.78 1.23 7.37
C SER A 74 24.63 2.55 6.60
N VAL A 75 25.30 3.61 7.07
CA VAL A 75 25.32 4.90 6.35
C VAL A 75 26.02 4.78 5.00
N ASN A 76 27.21 4.16 4.97
CA ASN A 76 27.96 3.97 3.73
C ASN A 76 27.17 3.13 2.74
N TYR A 77 26.43 2.11 3.20
CA TYR A 77 25.52 1.34 2.36
C TYR A 77 24.49 2.25 1.68
N ILE A 78 23.74 3.04 2.45
CA ILE A 78 22.74 3.98 1.91
C ILE A 78 23.38 4.94 0.89
N LEU A 79 24.53 5.52 1.23
CA LEU A 79 25.23 6.47 0.35
C LEU A 79 25.67 5.81 -0.96
N ASN A 80 26.22 4.60 -0.90
CA ASN A 80 26.66 3.85 -2.07
C ASN A 80 25.48 3.45 -2.95
N THR A 81 24.40 2.92 -2.36
CA THR A 81 23.17 2.55 -3.09
C THR A 81 22.60 3.72 -3.89
N ILE A 82 22.59 4.94 -3.32
CA ILE A 82 22.14 6.13 -4.05
C ILE A 82 23.13 6.52 -5.16
N ASN A 83 24.44 6.48 -4.89
CA ASN A 83 25.47 6.83 -5.86
C ASN A 83 25.54 5.85 -7.06
N ASP A 84 25.38 4.56 -6.81
CA ASP A 84 25.43 3.52 -7.83
C ASP A 84 24.24 3.64 -8.82
N ASN A 85 23.14 4.25 -8.37
CA ASN A 85 21.95 4.52 -9.17
C ASN A 85 21.92 5.95 -9.76
N ASP A 86 23.01 6.73 -9.67
CA ASP A 86 23.05 8.16 -10.06
C ASP A 86 22.54 8.43 -11.48
N LYS A 87 22.84 7.54 -12.43
CA LYS A 87 22.39 7.69 -13.83
C LYS A 87 20.87 7.65 -13.97
N LEU A 88 20.22 6.73 -13.25
CA LEU A 88 18.76 6.56 -13.28
C LEU A 88 18.08 7.75 -12.60
N ILE A 89 18.57 8.12 -11.42
CA ILE A 89 17.92 9.13 -10.58
C ILE A 89 18.02 10.53 -11.16
N ARG A 90 18.91 10.82 -12.12
CA ARG A 90 18.94 12.13 -12.81
C ARG A 90 17.71 12.42 -13.66
N ASN A 91 16.95 11.39 -14.05
CA ASN A 91 15.74 11.58 -14.83
C ASN A 91 14.58 12.03 -13.92
N ASP A 92 14.02 13.21 -14.16
CA ASP A 92 12.92 13.77 -13.36
C ASP A 92 11.64 12.93 -13.44
N ILE A 93 11.34 12.36 -14.61
CA ILE A 93 10.17 11.49 -14.82
C ILE A 93 10.31 10.21 -14.00
N PHE A 94 11.53 9.71 -13.86
CA PHE A 94 11.80 8.54 -13.01
C PHE A 94 11.50 8.84 -11.53
N ARG A 95 11.75 10.08 -11.07
CA ARG A 95 11.58 10.49 -9.66
C ARG A 95 10.18 10.95 -9.30
N ASN A 96 9.35 11.35 -10.26
CA ASN A 96 7.98 11.79 -10.00
C ASN A 96 6.97 10.72 -10.41
N LYS A 97 6.39 10.05 -9.41
CA LYS A 97 5.47 8.93 -9.53
C LYS A 97 4.19 9.19 -8.73
N ILE A 98 3.73 10.45 -8.71
CA ILE A 98 2.50 10.85 -8.03
C ILE A 98 1.30 10.32 -8.84
N ASN A 99 0.40 9.60 -8.17
CA ASN A 99 -0.93 9.33 -8.68
C ASN A 99 -1.87 10.49 -8.30
N LYS A 100 -2.36 11.23 -9.30
CA LYS A 100 -3.24 12.39 -9.11
C LYS A 100 -4.60 12.06 -8.46
N TYR A 101 -4.96 10.78 -8.45
CA TYR A 101 -6.22 10.26 -7.89
C TYR A 101 -6.09 9.79 -6.44
N ILE A 102 -4.87 9.85 -5.89
CA ILE A 102 -4.58 9.61 -4.48
C ILE A 102 -4.30 10.97 -3.82
N ASN A 103 -5.20 11.42 -2.96
CA ASN A 103 -5.07 12.70 -2.26
C ASN A 103 -4.53 12.57 -0.82
N SER A 104 -4.14 11.36 -0.43
CA SER A 104 -3.59 11.01 0.88
C SER A 104 -2.29 10.22 0.71
N TYR A 105 -1.56 9.92 1.80
CA TYR A 105 -0.33 9.13 1.74
C TYR A 105 0.74 9.69 0.76
N TYR A 106 0.96 10.99 0.75
CA TYR A 106 2.02 11.57 -0.07
C TYR A 106 3.38 11.24 0.53
N ILE A 107 4.31 10.77 -0.30
CA ILE A 107 5.65 10.37 0.09
C ILE A 107 6.66 11.20 -0.69
N GLU A 108 7.53 11.92 0.01
CA GLU A 108 8.64 12.67 -0.55
C GLU A 108 9.95 12.21 0.07
N ILE A 109 10.92 11.82 -0.76
CA ILE A 109 12.25 11.42 -0.33
C ILE A 109 13.26 12.42 -0.92
N ASN A 110 14.01 13.11 -0.07
CA ASN A 110 15.06 14.03 -0.49
C ASN A 110 16.44 13.47 -0.15
N THR A 111 17.33 13.41 -1.13
CA THR A 111 18.72 12.99 -0.94
C THR A 111 19.64 14.21 -1.07
N HIS A 112 20.58 14.36 -0.14
CA HIS A 112 21.54 15.47 -0.08
C HIS A 112 22.99 14.92 -0.04
N ILE A 113 23.37 14.19 -1.08
CA ILE A 113 24.59 13.38 -1.13
C ILE A 113 25.54 13.95 -2.18
N ASN A 114 26.83 14.07 -1.85
CA ASN A 114 27.86 14.52 -2.78
C ASN A 114 27.56 15.86 -3.49
N LYS A 115 26.91 16.79 -2.78
CA LYS A 115 26.46 18.11 -3.30
C LYS A 115 25.42 17.99 -4.42
N ARG A 116 24.73 16.86 -4.52
CA ARG A 116 23.59 16.66 -5.41
C ARG A 116 22.33 16.54 -4.55
N ASP A 117 21.29 17.21 -5.02
CA ASP A 117 19.99 17.23 -4.39
C ASP A 117 19.01 16.56 -5.34
N TYR A 118 18.44 15.44 -4.90
CA TYR A 118 17.39 14.73 -5.63
C TYR A 118 16.15 14.66 -4.78
N LYS A 119 15.01 14.91 -5.40
CA LYS A 119 13.68 14.78 -4.81
C LYS A 119 12.90 13.72 -5.57
N PHE A 120 12.47 12.70 -4.84
CA PHE A 120 11.57 11.64 -5.29
C PHE A 120 10.21 11.86 -4.67
N VAL A 121 9.16 11.73 -5.45
CA VAL A 121 7.79 11.97 -4.99
C VAL A 121 6.87 10.89 -5.53
N THR A 122 6.05 10.33 -4.65
CA THR A 122 5.07 9.31 -4.99
C THR A 122 3.90 9.37 -4.00
N THR A 123 2.90 8.54 -4.24
CA THR A 123 1.69 8.46 -3.43
C THR A 123 1.48 7.01 -3.03
N ARG A 124 1.23 6.79 -1.74
CA ARG A 124 0.92 5.50 -1.10
C ARG A 124 2.05 4.48 -1.08
N TYR A 125 2.65 4.17 -2.23
CA TYR A 125 3.64 3.12 -2.37
C TYR A 125 4.95 3.62 -2.95
N ILE A 126 6.04 2.99 -2.56
CA ILE A 126 7.32 3.12 -3.25
C ILE A 126 7.23 2.29 -4.55
N PRO A 127 7.41 2.93 -5.72
CA PRO A 127 7.33 2.25 -7.01
C PRO A 127 8.36 1.12 -7.13
N SER A 128 7.99 0.03 -7.81
CA SER A 128 8.88 -1.12 -8.02
C SER A 128 10.18 -0.74 -8.75
N GLU A 129 10.16 0.28 -9.62
CA GLU A 129 11.35 0.77 -10.31
C GLU A 129 12.36 1.43 -9.35
N TRP A 130 11.93 1.77 -8.13
CA TRP A 130 12.79 2.28 -7.05
C TRP A 130 13.23 1.16 -6.10
N LEU A 131 13.42 -0.06 -6.59
CA LEU A 131 13.91 -1.19 -5.78
C LEU A 131 15.14 -0.85 -4.93
N PHE A 132 16.05 -0.02 -5.45
CA PHE A 132 17.22 0.45 -4.71
C PHE A 132 16.88 1.24 -3.43
N MET A 133 15.69 1.82 -3.32
CA MET A 133 15.20 2.53 -2.13
C MET A 133 14.67 1.58 -1.05
N PHE A 134 14.37 0.31 -1.37
CA PHE A 134 13.79 -0.64 -0.42
C PHE A 134 14.64 -0.75 0.85
N ASP A 135 15.91 -1.16 0.72
CA ASP A 135 16.79 -1.32 1.87
C ASP A 135 17.10 0.01 2.56
N VAL A 136 17.14 1.11 1.81
CA VAL A 136 17.35 2.45 2.35
C VAL A 136 16.22 2.80 3.32
N ILE A 137 14.97 2.59 2.91
CA ILE A 137 13.79 2.85 3.72
C ILE A 137 13.74 1.89 4.91
N VAL A 138 13.95 0.58 4.71
CA VAL A 138 13.99 -0.40 5.80
C VAL A 138 15.03 0.00 6.85
N THR A 139 16.25 0.35 6.42
CA THR A 139 17.33 0.79 7.33
C THR A 139 16.95 2.02 8.14
N LEU A 140 16.20 2.97 7.57
CA LEU A 140 15.68 4.11 8.32
C LEU A 140 14.63 3.68 9.34
N PHE A 141 13.66 2.85 8.93
CA PHE A 141 12.54 2.43 9.79
C PHE A 141 12.97 1.50 10.94
N GLU A 142 14.05 0.73 10.78
CA GLU A 142 14.67 -0.03 11.88
C GLU A 142 15.22 0.87 13.01
N ARG A 143 15.35 2.18 12.76
CA ARG A 143 15.91 3.18 13.68
C ARG A 143 14.87 4.17 14.20
N ILE A 144 13.59 3.90 13.98
CA ILE A 144 12.48 4.73 14.48
C ILE A 144 11.54 3.88 15.35
N PRO A 145 10.56 4.47 16.05
CA PRO A 145 9.65 3.72 16.91
C PRO A 145 8.90 2.59 16.17
N SER A 146 8.80 1.42 16.81
CA SER A 146 8.27 0.18 16.20
C SER A 146 6.80 0.26 15.74
N PHE A 147 6.02 1.21 16.26
CA PHE A 147 4.65 1.43 15.78
C PHE A 147 4.60 1.90 14.32
N MET A 148 5.72 2.38 13.77
CA MET A 148 5.86 2.78 12.37
C MET A 148 6.09 1.58 11.42
N ASN A 149 6.27 0.36 11.94
CA ASN A 149 6.53 -0.82 11.13
C ASN A 149 5.35 -1.19 10.21
N GLU A 150 4.13 -0.85 10.60
CA GLU A 150 2.95 -1.03 9.74
C GLU A 150 3.03 -0.10 8.53
N LEU A 151 3.29 1.19 8.74
CA LEU A 151 3.55 2.15 7.67
C LEU A 151 4.70 1.68 6.74
N CYS A 152 5.81 1.19 7.31
CA CYS A 152 6.92 0.67 6.50
C CYS A 152 6.49 -0.46 5.57
N ARG A 153 5.71 -1.42 6.10
CA ARG A 153 5.18 -2.54 5.32
C ARG A 153 4.19 -2.08 4.25
N GLU A 154 3.32 -1.13 4.58
CA GLU A 154 2.37 -0.56 3.62
C GLU A 154 3.08 0.14 2.45
N ILE A 155 4.02 1.05 2.72
CA ILE A 155 4.69 1.81 1.64
C ILE A 155 5.58 0.91 0.77
N LEU A 156 6.06 -0.23 1.30
CA LEU A 156 6.88 -1.21 0.59
C LEU A 156 6.09 -2.42 0.07
N ALA A 157 4.75 -2.40 0.17
CA ALA A 157 3.92 -3.57 -0.14
C ALA A 157 4.13 -4.09 -1.58
N VAL A 158 4.40 -3.19 -2.53
CA VAL A 158 4.67 -3.51 -3.94
C VAL A 158 5.86 -4.47 -4.12
N PHE A 159 6.82 -4.49 -3.20
CA PHE A 159 7.99 -5.39 -3.28
C PHE A 159 7.71 -6.79 -2.74
N SER A 160 6.63 -6.97 -1.98
CA SER A 160 6.42 -8.20 -1.21
C SER A 160 5.82 -9.34 -2.04
N ASN A 161 5.39 -9.09 -3.30
CA ASN A 161 4.69 -10.06 -4.18
C ASN A 161 3.62 -10.92 -3.46
N SER A 162 3.12 -10.45 -2.33
CA SER A 162 2.12 -11.16 -1.54
C SER A 162 0.78 -10.91 -2.20
N ASN A 163 -0.09 -11.94 -2.22
CA ASN A 163 -1.48 -11.85 -2.64
C ASN A 163 -2.32 -10.77 -1.89
N GLU A 164 -1.72 -10.03 -0.95
CA GLU A 164 -2.35 -8.93 -0.21
C GLU A 164 -2.06 -7.54 -0.79
N ALA A 165 -1.03 -7.41 -1.63
CA ALA A 165 -0.62 -6.12 -2.19
C ALA A 165 -1.57 -5.72 -3.34
N ILE A 166 -2.37 -4.68 -3.10
CA ILE A 166 -3.32 -4.13 -4.08
C ILE A 166 -2.84 -2.74 -4.48
N ASP A 167 -2.60 -2.53 -5.76
CA ASP A 167 -2.21 -1.23 -6.30
C ASP A 167 -3.43 -0.34 -6.51
N TYR A 168 -3.91 0.27 -5.43
CA TYR A 168 -5.13 1.08 -5.46
C TYR A 168 -5.02 2.26 -6.44
N LYS A 169 -6.04 2.40 -7.29
CA LYS A 169 -6.20 3.50 -8.25
C LYS A 169 -6.57 4.80 -7.54
N TYR A 170 -7.41 4.73 -6.51
CA TYR A 170 -7.86 5.88 -5.71
C TYR A 170 -7.59 5.67 -4.23
N SER A 171 -7.32 6.76 -3.51
CA SER A 171 -7.32 6.80 -2.06
C SER A 171 -7.79 8.18 -1.61
N ILE A 172 -9.02 8.23 -1.08
CA ILE A 172 -9.78 9.46 -0.86
C ILE A 172 -10.38 9.51 0.55
N ASP A 173 -10.41 10.69 1.15
CA ASP A 173 -11.19 10.95 2.39
C ASP A 173 -12.68 10.99 2.02
N PHE A 174 -13.40 9.91 2.32
CA PHE A 174 -14.80 9.74 1.95
C PHE A 174 -15.50 8.83 2.97
N ASP A 175 -16.53 9.34 3.63
CA ASP A 175 -17.40 8.55 4.49
C ASP A 175 -18.34 7.68 3.63
N LEU A 176 -17.98 6.40 3.50
CA LEU A 176 -18.76 5.43 2.74
C LEU A 176 -20.21 5.32 3.22
N VAL A 177 -20.56 5.72 4.44
CA VAL A 177 -21.95 5.66 4.93
C VAL A 177 -22.69 6.97 4.67
N ASN A 178 -22.05 8.11 4.91
CA ASN A 178 -22.75 9.39 5.04
C ASN A 178 -22.51 10.37 3.89
N ASP A 179 -21.38 10.30 3.20
CA ASP A 179 -21.04 11.31 2.20
C ASP A 179 -21.81 11.10 0.88
N ASP A 180 -22.03 12.17 0.12
CA ASP A 180 -22.72 12.05 -1.17
C ASP A 180 -21.75 11.52 -2.24
N PHE A 181 -22.14 10.48 -2.97
CA PHE A 181 -21.35 9.94 -4.08
C PHE A 181 -21.09 10.96 -5.18
N SER A 182 -21.92 12.02 -5.31
CA SER A 182 -21.68 13.13 -6.23
C SER A 182 -20.35 13.86 -6.00
N THR A 183 -19.73 13.68 -4.82
CA THR A 183 -18.43 14.28 -4.47
C THR A 183 -17.23 13.45 -4.91
N LEU A 184 -17.45 12.24 -5.45
CA LEU A 184 -16.40 11.39 -5.99
C LEU A 184 -15.80 11.99 -7.27
N LEU A 185 -14.51 11.72 -7.49
CA LEU A 185 -13.75 12.30 -8.61
C LEU A 185 -13.89 11.52 -9.93
N PHE A 186 -14.78 10.54 -9.97
CA PHE A 186 -15.00 9.65 -11.10
C PHE A 186 -16.50 9.51 -11.40
N ASP A 187 -16.82 8.93 -12.56
CA ASP A 187 -18.19 8.83 -13.04
C ASP A 187 -19.07 7.98 -12.11
N THR A 188 -20.25 8.53 -11.78
CA THR A 188 -21.27 7.90 -10.93
C THR A 188 -22.61 7.76 -11.63
N SER A 189 -22.62 7.72 -12.97
CA SER A 189 -23.85 7.72 -13.77
C SER A 189 -24.40 6.33 -14.08
N GLU A 190 -23.56 5.30 -14.14
CA GLU A 190 -23.94 3.94 -14.55
C GLU A 190 -23.78 2.94 -13.40
N VAL A 191 -24.77 2.06 -13.23
CA VAL A 191 -24.78 1.01 -12.21
C VAL A 191 -24.93 -0.35 -12.88
N HIS A 192 -23.90 -1.17 -12.70
CA HIS A 192 -23.80 -2.54 -13.18
C HIS A 192 -24.22 -3.54 -12.10
N GLU A 193 -24.53 -4.77 -12.50
CA GLU A 193 -24.90 -5.84 -11.56
C GLU A 193 -23.67 -6.37 -10.81
N VAL A 194 -23.68 -6.25 -9.49
CA VAL A 194 -22.63 -6.81 -8.63
C VAL A 194 -22.91 -8.30 -8.39
N LEU A 195 -22.19 -9.16 -9.10
CA LEU A 195 -22.37 -10.62 -9.07
C LEU A 195 -21.90 -11.25 -7.76
N PHE A 196 -20.85 -10.69 -7.15
CA PHE A 196 -20.28 -11.11 -5.88
C PHE A 196 -19.81 -9.88 -5.09
N LEU A 197 -20.01 -9.90 -3.77
CA LEU A 197 -19.54 -8.89 -2.82
C LEU A 197 -19.41 -9.50 -1.42
N GLU A 198 -18.17 -9.63 -0.93
CA GLU A 198 -17.88 -10.16 0.41
C GLU A 198 -16.77 -9.35 1.10
N PHE A 199 -16.91 -9.15 2.42
CA PHE A 199 -15.92 -8.47 3.26
C PHE A 199 -14.98 -9.48 3.92
N ILE A 200 -13.68 -9.42 3.60
CA ILE A 200 -12.66 -10.37 4.05
C ILE A 200 -11.38 -9.60 4.38
N GLY A 201 -10.84 -9.83 5.59
CA GLY A 201 -9.53 -9.28 5.97
C GLY A 201 -9.43 -7.75 5.90
N GLY A 202 -10.52 -7.01 6.17
CA GLY A 202 -10.53 -5.55 6.10
C GLY A 202 -10.89 -4.96 4.73
N LYS A 203 -11.15 -5.80 3.72
CA LYS A 203 -11.41 -5.38 2.34
C LYS A 203 -12.71 -5.99 1.83
N TYR A 204 -13.47 -5.25 1.04
CA TYR A 204 -14.55 -5.79 0.21
C TYR A 204 -13.97 -6.23 -1.12
N PHE A 205 -14.19 -7.49 -1.48
CA PHE A 205 -13.91 -8.02 -2.81
C PHE A 205 -15.23 -8.10 -3.57
N ALA A 206 -15.22 -7.70 -4.85
CA ALA A 206 -16.40 -7.73 -5.69
C ALA A 206 -16.07 -8.13 -7.13
N ILE A 207 -17.03 -8.80 -7.77
CA ILE A 207 -17.02 -9.09 -9.20
C ILE A 207 -18.25 -8.42 -9.82
N VAL A 208 -17.99 -7.60 -10.85
CA VAL A 208 -19.01 -6.89 -11.63
C VAL A 208 -18.68 -7.15 -13.09
N ASP A 209 -19.50 -7.91 -13.81
CA ASP A 209 -19.24 -8.27 -15.22
C ASP A 209 -17.80 -8.74 -15.52
N ASN A 210 -17.27 -9.67 -14.71
CA ASN A 210 -15.88 -10.17 -14.79
C ASN A 210 -14.80 -9.10 -14.55
N VAL A 211 -15.13 -7.97 -13.93
CA VAL A 211 -14.20 -6.96 -13.43
C VAL A 211 -14.03 -7.13 -11.92
N LEU A 212 -12.78 -7.19 -11.47
CA LEU A 212 -12.45 -7.19 -10.04
C LEU A 212 -12.44 -5.77 -9.52
N VAL A 213 -13.22 -5.53 -8.47
CA VAL A 213 -13.17 -4.30 -7.70
C VAL A 213 -12.83 -4.65 -6.25
N VAL A 214 -11.85 -3.95 -5.68
CA VAL A 214 -11.51 -4.07 -4.26
C VAL A 214 -11.67 -2.74 -3.57
N VAL A 215 -12.45 -2.73 -2.48
CA VAL A 215 -12.70 -1.55 -1.66
C VAL A 215 -12.17 -1.81 -0.26
N GLU A 216 -11.16 -1.05 0.14
CA GLU A 216 -10.70 -1.02 1.53
C GLU A 216 -11.19 0.28 2.17
N TYR A 217 -11.91 0.13 3.28
CA TYR A 217 -12.47 1.26 4.02
C TYR A 217 -11.98 1.21 5.46
N ASN A 218 -11.17 2.19 5.84
CA ASN A 218 -10.54 2.19 7.16
C ASN A 218 -11.35 3.00 8.19
N PRO A 219 -11.11 2.81 9.50
CA PRO A 219 -11.83 3.52 10.56
C PRO A 219 -11.71 5.05 10.52
N ARG A 220 -10.70 5.59 9.81
CA ARG A 220 -10.48 7.03 9.65
C ARG A 220 -11.22 7.61 8.44
N LYS A 221 -12.09 6.81 7.81
CA LYS A 221 -12.93 7.15 6.66
C LYS A 221 -12.15 7.39 5.37
N ILE A 222 -11.01 6.71 5.22
CA ILE A 222 -10.28 6.69 3.95
C ILE A 222 -10.75 5.50 3.14
N LEU A 223 -11.14 5.77 1.90
CA LEU A 223 -11.61 4.81 0.93
C LEU A 223 -10.51 4.56 -0.10
N ASN A 224 -10.02 3.31 -0.16
CA ASN A 224 -9.03 2.87 -1.12
C ASN A 224 -9.70 1.97 -2.15
N LEU A 225 -9.56 2.32 -3.42
CA LEU A 225 -10.33 1.71 -4.51
C LEU A 225 -9.40 1.16 -5.56
N TYR A 226 -9.59 -0.11 -5.87
CA TYR A 226 -8.94 -0.82 -6.96
C TYR A 226 -10.01 -1.29 -7.93
N CYS A 227 -9.70 -1.22 -9.23
CA CYS A 227 -10.49 -1.79 -10.29
C CYS A 227 -9.54 -2.40 -11.31
N SER A 228 -9.78 -3.63 -11.75
CA SER A 228 -9.02 -4.26 -12.82
C SER A 228 -9.35 -3.69 -14.21
N SER A 229 -10.34 -2.79 -14.29
CA SER A 229 -10.75 -2.06 -15.49
C SER A 229 -10.45 -0.56 -15.34
N ASP A 230 -10.23 0.11 -16.48
CA ASP A 230 -10.08 1.56 -16.52
C ASP A 230 -11.41 2.30 -16.30
N ASP A 231 -12.55 1.61 -16.48
CA ASP A 231 -13.89 2.14 -16.28
C ASP A 231 -14.25 2.19 -14.79
N ASP A 232 -14.55 3.40 -14.30
CA ASP A 232 -14.84 3.66 -12.90
C ASP A 232 -16.30 3.38 -12.51
N SER A 233 -17.20 3.16 -13.47
CA SER A 233 -18.60 2.82 -13.19
C SER A 233 -18.73 1.52 -12.39
N TYR A 234 -17.80 0.57 -12.57
CA TYR A 234 -17.72 -0.65 -11.76
C TYR A 234 -17.43 -0.35 -10.29
N ILE A 235 -16.54 0.62 -10.01
CA ILE A 235 -16.25 1.05 -8.64
C ILE A 235 -17.52 1.63 -8.01
N TYR A 236 -18.19 2.53 -8.71
CA TYR A 236 -19.43 3.15 -8.24
C TYR A 236 -20.51 2.09 -7.93
N SER A 237 -20.70 1.12 -8.82
CA SER A 237 -21.64 0.02 -8.65
C SER A 237 -21.41 -0.76 -7.34
N VAL A 238 -20.14 -1.03 -7.02
CA VAL A 238 -19.76 -1.71 -5.77
C VAL A 238 -20.01 -0.83 -4.55
N LEU A 239 -19.69 0.46 -4.60
CA LEU A 239 -19.97 1.37 -3.48
C LEU A 239 -21.47 1.48 -3.18
N VAL A 240 -22.31 1.54 -4.22
CA VAL A 240 -23.78 1.50 -4.10
C VAL A 240 -24.23 0.17 -3.47
N ALA A 241 -23.71 -0.97 -3.94
CA ALA A 241 -24.05 -2.28 -3.39
C ALA A 241 -23.65 -2.43 -1.90
N ILE A 242 -22.48 -1.89 -1.51
CA ILE A 242 -22.05 -1.87 -0.10
C ILE A 242 -23.03 -1.07 0.75
N ARG A 243 -23.44 0.14 0.33
CA ARG A 243 -24.43 0.96 1.06
C ARG A 243 -25.77 0.26 1.20
N ASN A 244 -26.21 -0.42 0.15
CA ASN A 244 -27.47 -1.15 0.12
C ASN A 244 -27.41 -2.51 0.84
N LYS A 245 -26.24 -2.92 1.34
CA LYS A 245 -26.00 -4.22 2.00
C LYS A 245 -26.33 -5.41 1.10
N SER A 246 -26.12 -5.26 -0.21
CA SER A 246 -26.35 -6.30 -1.22
C SER A 246 -25.16 -7.25 -1.30
N TYR A 247 -25.01 -8.13 -0.32
CA TYR A 247 -23.88 -9.04 -0.22
C TYR A 247 -24.17 -10.39 -0.87
N LYS A 248 -23.24 -10.87 -1.70
CA LYS A 248 -23.25 -12.23 -2.25
C LYS A 248 -21.85 -12.83 -2.09
N LYS A 249 -21.77 -13.91 -1.34
CA LYS A 249 -20.50 -14.54 -0.95
C LYS A 249 -19.83 -15.26 -2.10
N PHE A 250 -18.51 -15.29 -2.08
CA PHE A 250 -17.70 -16.13 -2.97
C PHE A 250 -17.73 -17.58 -2.51
N TYR A 251 -17.47 -18.49 -3.46
CA TYR A 251 -17.08 -19.85 -3.13
C TYR A 251 -15.65 -19.84 -2.58
N LYS A 252 -15.36 -20.73 -1.63
CA LYS A 252 -14.04 -20.78 -0.99
C LYS A 252 -13.32 -22.05 -1.41
N LEU A 253 -12.21 -21.91 -2.12
CA LEU A 253 -11.38 -23.03 -2.54
C LEU A 253 -10.14 -23.13 -1.66
N MET A 254 -9.84 -24.33 -1.19
CA MET A 254 -8.58 -24.71 -0.57
C MET A 254 -7.83 -25.60 -1.56
N VAL A 255 -6.63 -25.18 -1.95
CA VAL A 255 -5.84 -25.79 -3.02
C VAL A 255 -4.48 -26.20 -2.45
N VAL A 256 -4.06 -27.41 -2.79
CA VAL A 256 -2.77 -27.98 -2.35
C VAL A 256 -2.00 -28.55 -3.53
N ASP A 257 -0.69 -28.72 -3.34
CA ASP A 257 0.17 -29.35 -4.34
C ASP A 257 0.22 -30.88 -4.11
N ASP A 258 0.13 -31.35 -2.85
CA ASP A 258 -0.04 -32.76 -2.48
C ASP A 258 -1.25 -32.95 -1.53
N LYS A 259 -1.95 -34.09 -1.63
CA LYS A 259 -3.11 -34.39 -0.77
C LYS A 259 -2.79 -34.37 0.72
N HIS A 260 -1.57 -34.73 1.11
CA HIS A 260 -1.13 -34.68 2.50
C HIS A 260 -1.04 -33.25 3.03
N ASP A 261 -0.87 -32.25 2.16
CA ASP A 261 -0.78 -30.84 2.57
C ASP A 261 -2.08 -30.33 3.21
N PHE A 262 -3.23 -30.96 2.90
CA PHE A 262 -4.48 -30.69 3.60
C PHE A 262 -4.40 -31.02 5.10
N GLU A 263 -3.65 -32.06 5.47
CA GLU A 263 -3.54 -32.56 6.85
C GLU A 263 -2.52 -31.75 7.65
N VAL A 264 -1.43 -31.31 7.01
CA VAL A 264 -0.38 -30.50 7.63
C VAL A 264 -0.64 -28.99 7.56
N GLY A 265 -1.75 -28.57 6.93
CA GLY A 265 -2.22 -27.18 6.91
C GLY A 265 -1.45 -26.26 5.96
N VAL A 266 -0.80 -26.82 4.94
CA VAL A 266 -0.01 -26.07 3.95
C VAL A 266 -0.86 -25.89 2.68
N ALA A 267 -1.81 -24.96 2.72
CA ALA A 267 -2.76 -24.78 1.61
C ALA A 267 -2.88 -23.33 1.16
N LYS A 268 -3.18 -23.15 -0.12
CA LYS A 268 -3.57 -21.87 -0.70
C LYS A 268 -5.08 -21.74 -0.66
N TYR A 269 -5.56 -20.55 -0.35
CA TYR A 269 -6.99 -20.25 -0.28
C TYR A 269 -7.35 -19.21 -1.33
N TYR A 270 -8.43 -19.47 -2.07
CA TYR A 270 -8.89 -18.61 -3.14
C TYR A 270 -10.38 -18.30 -3.01
N LEU A 271 -10.75 -17.07 -3.38
CA LEU A 271 -12.14 -16.69 -3.63
C LEU A 271 -12.48 -17.09 -5.05
N CYS A 272 -13.48 -17.94 -5.20
CA CYS A 272 -13.97 -18.41 -6.49
C CYS A 272 -15.33 -17.79 -6.78
N TYR A 273 -15.49 -17.31 -8.01
CA TYR A 273 -16.71 -16.62 -8.47
C TYR A 273 -17.41 -17.37 -9.61
N GLY A 274 -16.93 -18.56 -9.96
CA GLY A 274 -17.59 -19.38 -10.98
C GLY A 274 -16.79 -20.58 -11.43
N LEU A 275 -17.41 -21.38 -12.30
CA LEU A 275 -16.81 -22.48 -13.02
C LEU A 275 -17.28 -22.38 -14.48
N GLU A 276 -16.34 -22.17 -15.39
CA GLU A 276 -16.61 -22.03 -16.83
C GLU A 276 -15.59 -22.84 -17.63
N ASN A 277 -16.04 -23.58 -18.65
CA ASN A 277 -15.17 -24.37 -19.53
C ASN A 277 -14.18 -25.25 -18.76
N ASP A 278 -14.66 -25.95 -17.73
CA ASP A 278 -13.86 -26.79 -16.82
C ASP A 278 -12.72 -26.05 -16.10
N LYS A 279 -12.91 -24.74 -15.84
CA LYS A 279 -11.98 -23.93 -15.06
C LYS A 279 -12.70 -23.14 -13.97
N PHE A 280 -12.22 -23.28 -12.73
CA PHE A 280 -12.62 -22.42 -11.64
C PHE A 280 -12.08 -21.01 -11.89
N LEU A 281 -12.96 -20.02 -11.77
CA LEU A 281 -12.62 -18.61 -11.88
C LEU A 281 -12.31 -18.07 -10.48
N ILE A 282 -11.07 -17.60 -10.26
CA ILE A 282 -10.57 -17.26 -8.93
C ILE A 282 -9.98 -15.84 -8.87
N ILE A 283 -9.95 -15.29 -7.66
CA ILE A 283 -9.22 -14.06 -7.34
C ILE A 283 -7.89 -14.44 -6.68
N SER A 284 -6.79 -13.95 -7.25
CA SER A 284 -5.42 -14.13 -6.77
C SER A 284 -4.77 -12.75 -6.61
N GLY A 285 -4.85 -12.19 -5.41
CA GLY A 285 -4.47 -10.80 -5.15
C GLY A 285 -5.33 -9.80 -5.91
N ASP A 286 -4.72 -9.01 -6.78
CA ASP A 286 -5.37 -8.04 -7.65
C ASP A 286 -5.70 -8.61 -9.04
N LYS A 287 -5.59 -9.93 -9.24
CA LYS A 287 -5.80 -10.56 -10.55
C LYS A 287 -6.95 -11.56 -10.53
N LEU A 288 -7.59 -11.66 -11.68
CA LEU A 288 -8.50 -12.75 -12.02
C LEU A 288 -7.71 -13.84 -12.72
N GLU A 289 -7.73 -15.04 -12.15
CA GLU A 289 -7.01 -16.21 -12.64
C GLU A 289 -7.94 -17.40 -12.76
N THR A 290 -7.45 -18.49 -13.33
CA THR A 290 -8.21 -19.73 -13.49
C THR A 290 -7.45 -20.94 -12.97
N LEU A 291 -8.16 -21.88 -12.35
CA LEU A 291 -7.64 -23.21 -11.98
C LEU A 291 -8.40 -24.29 -12.74
N ASP A 292 -7.70 -25.27 -13.30
CA ASP A 292 -8.35 -26.38 -14.02
C ASP A 292 -9.16 -27.26 -13.07
N LYS A 293 -10.36 -27.65 -13.49
CA LYS A 293 -11.27 -28.55 -12.75
C LYS A 293 -10.64 -29.92 -12.50
N SER A 294 -9.70 -30.36 -13.34
CA SER A 294 -8.97 -31.62 -13.14
C SER A 294 -8.28 -31.68 -11.77
N LEU A 295 -7.83 -30.55 -11.21
CA LEU A 295 -7.25 -30.49 -9.87
C LEU A 295 -8.28 -30.86 -8.78
N TYR A 296 -9.56 -30.51 -8.98
CA TYR A 296 -10.64 -30.95 -8.11
C TYR A 296 -10.91 -32.45 -8.27
N ASP A 297 -10.95 -32.96 -9.50
CA ASP A 297 -11.18 -34.38 -9.79
C ASP A 297 -10.03 -35.26 -9.26
N GLU A 298 -8.80 -34.75 -9.29
CA GLU A 298 -7.61 -35.36 -8.70
C GLU A 298 -7.63 -35.30 -7.16
N GLY A 299 -8.50 -34.48 -6.55
CA GLY A 299 -8.63 -34.31 -5.10
C GLY A 299 -7.61 -33.36 -4.50
N LEU A 300 -7.05 -32.43 -5.29
CA LEU A 300 -6.13 -31.36 -4.89
C LEU A 300 -6.84 -30.03 -4.59
N ILE A 301 -8.14 -29.95 -4.88
CA ILE A 301 -9.01 -28.84 -4.49
C ILE A 301 -10.09 -29.35 -3.52
N ARG A 302 -10.27 -28.66 -2.40
CA ARG A 302 -11.45 -28.79 -1.53
C ARG A 302 -12.26 -27.51 -1.57
N ILE A 303 -13.56 -27.65 -1.78
CA ILE A 303 -14.50 -26.52 -1.71
C ILE A 303 -14.99 -26.43 -0.26
N LEU A 304 -14.72 -25.31 0.39
CA LEU A 304 -15.05 -25.07 1.79
C LEU A 304 -16.44 -24.45 1.96
N ASP A 305 -16.90 -23.71 0.96
CA ASP A 305 -18.19 -23.02 0.92
C ASP A 305 -18.70 -23.07 -0.53
N SER A 306 -19.78 -23.83 -0.79
CA SER A 306 -20.42 -23.99 -2.11
C SER A 306 -21.90 -23.63 -2.06
N ASP A 307 -22.51 -23.45 -3.23
CA ASP A 307 -23.96 -23.34 -3.37
C ASP A 307 -24.51 -24.38 -4.36
N LEU A 308 -25.85 -24.41 -4.47
CA LEU A 308 -26.57 -25.28 -5.39
C LEU A 308 -26.23 -25.05 -6.87
N GLU A 309 -25.71 -23.88 -7.25
CA GLU A 309 -25.34 -23.59 -8.63
C GLU A 309 -23.99 -24.22 -8.97
N LEU A 310 -22.99 -24.02 -8.11
CA LEU A 310 -21.68 -24.63 -8.26
C LEU A 310 -21.76 -26.15 -8.17
N ASP A 311 -22.52 -26.69 -7.22
CA ASP A 311 -22.72 -28.14 -7.05
C ASP A 311 -23.34 -28.80 -8.30
N LYS A 312 -24.15 -28.06 -9.07
CA LYS A 312 -24.69 -28.54 -10.36
C LYS A 312 -23.65 -28.53 -11.46
N LYS A 313 -22.78 -27.51 -11.52
CA LYS A 313 -21.71 -27.39 -12.53
C LYS A 313 -20.56 -28.40 -12.29
N LEU A 314 -20.44 -28.92 -11.07
CA LEU A 314 -19.43 -29.92 -10.73
C LEU A 314 -19.79 -31.35 -11.16
N LYS A 315 -21.08 -31.66 -11.31
CA LYS A 315 -21.59 -32.97 -11.76
C LYS A 315 -21.41 -33.18 -13.26
#